data_AF-A0A497KQX5-F1
#
_entry.id   AF-A0A497KQX5-F1
#
_cell.length_a   1.000
_cell.length_b   1.000
_cell.length_c   1.000
_cell.angle_alpha   90.00
_cell.angle_beta   90.00
_cell.angle_gamma   90.00
#
_symmetry.space_group_name_H-M   'P 1'
#
loop_
_entity.id
_entity.type
_entity.pdbx_description
1 polymer ?
#
loop_
_entity_poly.entity_id
_entity_poly.type
_entity_poly.pdbx_seq_one_letter_code
_entity_poly.pdbx_strand_id
1 'polypeptide(L)'
;MEFLILSSSLVNQRKREQIIMQAVIEAAEDLGIPRIIKRRCNVLSIGVYLVDQKGKKLLYNDWEKDWNQKEIYERIVSSLESLNERSKNNEIVLTIA
;
A
#
# COMPACT_ATOMS: atom_id res chain seq x y z
N MET A 1 13.60 4.06 -0.72
CA MET A 1 12.35 3.29 -0.76
C MET A 1 11.47 3.78 0.37
N GLU A 2 10.20 4.02 0.12
CA GLU A 2 9.26 4.55 1.12
C GLU A 2 7.87 3.96 0.94
N PHE A 3 7.11 3.84 2.02
CA PHE A 3 5.68 3.58 1.94
C PHE A 3 4.93 4.89 1.68
N LEU A 4 3.95 4.83 0.80
CA LEU A 4 3.01 5.92 0.53
C LEU A 4 1.58 5.44 0.80
N ILE A 5 0.90 6.08 1.75
CA ILE A 5 -0.51 5.88 2.04
C ILE A 5 -1.30 7.03 1.41
N LEU A 6 -2.17 6.70 0.46
CA LEU A 6 -3.15 7.63 -0.09
C LEU A 6 -4.51 7.36 0.57
N SER A 7 -5.05 8.36 1.26
CA SER A 7 -6.33 8.28 1.96
C SER A 7 -7.35 9.23 1.35
N SER A 8 -8.63 8.86 1.43
CA SER A 8 -9.71 9.66 0.87
C SER A 8 -9.87 11.00 1.58
N SER A 9 -9.97 12.09 0.82
CA SER A 9 -10.51 13.37 1.27
C SER A 9 -12.05 13.41 1.20
N LEU A 10 -12.67 12.44 0.52
CA LEU A 10 -14.10 12.41 0.20
C LEU A 10 -14.92 11.62 1.23
N VAL A 11 -14.31 10.62 1.87
CA VAL A 11 -14.97 9.74 2.85
C VAL A 11 -14.23 9.78 4.19
N ASN A 12 -14.97 9.89 5.30
CA ASN A 12 -14.37 9.87 6.64
C ASN A 12 -14.12 8.44 7.11
N GLN A 13 -12.89 7.96 6.96
CA GLN A 13 -12.48 6.61 7.33
C GLN A 13 -11.43 6.59 8.46
N ARG A 14 -11.45 7.55 9.40
CA ARG A 14 -10.38 7.71 10.43
C ARG A 14 -10.02 6.43 11.20
N LYS A 15 -11.01 5.66 11.66
CA LYS A 15 -10.76 4.39 12.39
C LYS A 15 -10.05 3.38 11.48
N ARG A 16 -10.50 3.28 10.24
CA ARG A 16 -9.93 2.38 9.24
C ARG A 16 -8.52 2.82 8.83
N GLU A 17 -8.30 4.12 8.65
CA GLU A 17 -6.98 4.71 8.42
C GLU A 17 -5.99 4.33 9.52
N GLN A 18 -6.41 4.29 10.79
CA GLN A 18 -5.55 3.90 11.92
C GLN A 18 -5.12 2.43 11.83
N ILE A 19 -6.06 1.52 11.55
CA ILE A 19 -5.79 0.08 11.40
C ILE A 19 -4.78 -0.14 10.27
N ILE A 20 -5.00 0.49 9.11
CA ILE A 20 -4.10 0.39 7.96
C ILE A 20 -2.73 0.99 8.29
N MET A 21 -2.69 2.16 8.96
CA MET A 21 -1.43 2.81 9.30
C MET A 21 -0.60 1.96 10.27
N GLN A 22 -1.23 1.27 11.23
CA GLN A 22 -0.53 0.36 12.13
C GLN A 22 0.08 -0.83 11.38
N ALA A 23 -0.67 -1.42 10.43
CA ALA A 23 -0.16 -2.50 9.58
C ALA A 23 1.01 -2.04 8.69
N VAL A 24 0.98 -0.80 8.20
CA VAL A 24 2.07 -0.23 7.40
C VAL A 24 3.31 0.05 8.25
N ILE A 25 3.14 0.50 9.50
CA ILE A 25 4.26 0.70 10.44
C ILE A 25 4.95 -0.62 10.72
N GLU A 26 4.19 -1.65 11.08
CA GLU A 26 4.72 -3.00 11.34
C GLU A 26 5.47 -3.56 10.12
N ALA A 27 4.88 -3.45 8.91
CA ALA A 27 5.56 -3.84 7.69
C ALA A 27 6.84 -3.01 7.43
N ALA A 28 6.84 -1.71 7.74
CA ALA A 28 8.01 -0.86 7.55
C ALA A 28 9.17 -1.23 8.49
N GLU A 29 8.86 -1.58 9.74
CA GLU A 29 9.83 -2.05 10.72
C GLU A 29 10.46 -3.37 10.28
N ASP A 30 9.64 -4.35 9.91
CA ASP A 30 10.10 -5.69 9.49
C ASP A 30 10.92 -5.66 8.20
N LEU A 31 10.56 -4.76 7.27
CA LEU A 31 11.21 -4.65 5.96
C LEU A 31 12.35 -3.63 5.94
N GLY A 32 12.62 -2.95 7.05
CA GLY A 32 13.65 -1.91 7.14
C GLY A 32 13.39 -0.70 6.23
N ILE A 33 12.13 -0.33 6.01
CA ILE A 33 11.74 0.81 5.17
C ILE A 33 11.66 2.06 6.06
N PRO A 34 12.56 3.05 5.89
CA PRO A 34 12.76 4.10 6.90
C PRO A 34 11.72 5.23 6.85
N ARG A 35 10.84 5.25 5.85
CA ARG A 35 9.96 6.39 5.60
C ARG A 35 8.56 5.96 5.20
N ILE A 36 7.58 6.54 5.89
CA ILE A 36 6.16 6.40 5.60
C ILE A 36 5.61 7.81 5.33
N ILE A 37 4.99 8.00 4.18
CA ILE A 37 4.31 9.24 3.80
C ILE A 37 2.81 8.96 3.74
N LYS A 38 2.02 9.79 4.41
CA LYS A 38 0.56 9.80 4.27
C LYS A 38 0.11 11.06 3.55
N ARG A 39 -0.79 10.92 2.57
CA ARG A 39 -1.45 12.05 1.89
C ARG A 39 -2.96 11.83 1.86
N ARG A 40 -3.70 12.93 2.00
CA ARG A 40 -5.13 12.97 1.71
C ARG A 40 -5.35 13.51 0.31
N CYS A 41 -6.20 12.83 -0.46
CA CYS A 41 -6.43 13.13 -1.87
C CYS A 41 -7.79 12.58 -2.32
N ASN A 42 -8.25 12.98 -3.51
CA ASN A 42 -9.53 12.59 -4.07
C ASN A 42 -9.50 11.13 -4.58
N VAL A 43 -9.34 10.18 -3.67
CA VAL A 43 -9.39 8.73 -3.90
C VAL A 43 -10.63 8.15 -3.23
N LEU A 44 -11.20 7.09 -3.80
CA LEU A 44 -12.40 6.44 -3.28
C LEU A 44 -12.10 5.44 -2.16
N SER A 45 -10.85 4.98 -2.04
CA SER A 45 -10.41 4.01 -1.04
C SER A 45 -8.98 4.29 -0.60
N ILE A 46 -8.60 3.76 0.57
CA ILE A 46 -7.24 3.91 1.08
C ILE A 46 -6.31 2.95 0.33
N GLY A 47 -5.27 3.49 -0.31
CA GLY A 47 -4.25 2.71 -1.01
C GLY A 47 -2.89 2.81 -0.34
N VAL A 48 -2.23 1.67 -0.16
CA VAL A 48 -0.85 1.56 0.32
C VAL A 48 0.05 1.17 -0.84
N TYR A 49 1.12 1.93 -1.02
CA TYR A 49 2.05 1.78 -2.12
C TYR A 49 3.48 1.73 -1.62
N LEU A 50 4.33 1.03 -2.36
CA LEU A 50 5.77 1.18 -2.28
C LEU A 50 6.23 2.18 -3.34
N VAL A 51 7.09 3.11 -2.96
CA VAL A 51 7.73 4.05 -3.87
C VAL A 51 9.24 3.83 -3.85
N ASP A 52 9.80 3.58 -5.02
CA ASP A 52 11.23 3.41 -5.27
C ASP A 52 11.65 4.22 -6.52
N GLN A 53 12.90 4.08 -6.96
CA GLN A 53 13.42 4.78 -8.14
C GLN A 53 12.72 4.36 -9.46
N LYS A 54 12.07 3.19 -9.49
CA LYS A 54 11.32 2.67 -10.65
C LYS A 54 9.88 3.16 -10.67
N GLY A 55 9.43 3.84 -9.61
CA GLY A 55 8.12 4.44 -9.51
C GLY A 55 7.31 3.90 -8.35
N LYS A 56 6.00 3.81 -8.55
CA LYS A 56 5.02 3.54 -7.51
C LYS A 56 4.30 2.21 -7.78
N LYS A 57 4.33 1.29 -6.82
CA LYS A 57 3.69 -0.04 -6.91
C LYS A 57 2.63 -0.18 -5.82
N LEU A 58 1.42 -0.61 -6.20
CA LEU A 58 0.32 -0.84 -5.26
C LEU A 58 0.57 -2.16 -4.49
N LEU A 59 0.51 -2.09 -3.17
CA LEU A 59 0.65 -3.27 -2.29
C LEU A 59 -0.69 -3.67 -1.68
N TYR A 60 -1.51 -2.68 -1.32
CA TYR A 60 -2.80 -2.93 -0.69
C TYR A 60 -3.80 -1.82 -1.04
N ASN A 61 -5.06 -2.20 -1.22
CA ASN A 61 -6.17 -1.28 -1.43
C ASN A 61 -7.36 -1.69 -0.56
N ASP A 62 -7.85 -0.76 0.25
CA ASP A 62 -8.93 -0.94 1.20
C ASP A 62 -10.30 -0.83 0.52
N TRP A 63 -10.66 -1.87 -0.24
CA TRP A 63 -11.98 -2.01 -0.88
C TRP A 63 -13.06 -2.38 0.15
N GLU A 64 -13.12 -1.64 1.27
CA GLU A 64 -14.09 -1.83 2.37
C GLU A 64 -14.13 -3.24 2.95
N LYS A 65 -13.02 -3.98 2.84
CA LYS A 65 -12.87 -5.29 3.49
C LYS A 65 -12.74 -5.07 4.99
N ASP A 66 -13.46 -5.85 5.80
CA ASP A 66 -13.36 -5.79 7.26
C ASP A 66 -12.12 -6.52 7.82
N TRP A 67 -10.97 -6.35 7.14
CA TRP A 67 -9.73 -6.99 7.51
C TRP A 67 -9.09 -6.32 8.72
N ASN A 68 -8.63 -7.09 9.68
CA ASN A 68 -7.88 -6.56 10.82
C ASN A 68 -6.45 -6.14 10.41
N GLN A 69 -5.71 -5.53 11.34
CA GLN A 69 -4.33 -5.09 11.11
C GLN A 69 -3.43 -6.21 10.57
N LYS A 70 -3.51 -7.42 11.16
CA LYS A 70 -2.66 -8.56 10.80
C LYS A 70 -2.90 -9.02 9.36
N GLU A 71 -4.17 -9.13 8.95
CA GLU A 71 -4.53 -9.50 7.58
C GLU A 71 -4.02 -8.47 6.55
N ILE A 72 -4.07 -7.19 6.91
CA ILE A 72 -3.55 -6.10 6.05
C ILE A 72 -2.03 -6.18 5.97
N TYR A 73 -1.34 -6.39 7.10
CA TYR A 73 0.11 -6.58 7.16
C TYR A 73 0.55 -7.76 6.28
N GLU A 74 -0.05 -8.93 6.47
CA GLU A 74 0.27 -10.15 5.71
C GLU A 74 0.08 -9.91 4.21
N ARG A 75 -0.98 -9.17 3.84
CA ARG A 75 -1.22 -8.81 2.44
C ARG A 75 -0.17 -7.88 1.88
N ILE A 76 0.27 -6.87 2.64
CA ILE A 76 1.31 -5.92 2.24
C ILE A 76 2.62 -6.68 1.98
N VAL A 77 3.03 -7.54 2.92
CA VAL A 77 4.27 -8.34 2.83
C VAL A 77 4.20 -9.31 1.65
N SER A 78 3.13 -10.10 1.54
CA SER A 78 2.93 -11.05 0.43
C SER A 78 2.93 -10.36 -0.95
N SER A 79 2.33 -9.18 -1.04
CA SER A 79 2.33 -8.41 -2.31
C SER A 79 3.73 -7.91 -2.65
N LEU A 80 4.53 -7.54 -1.66
CA LEU A 80 5.91 -7.10 -1.88
C LEU A 80 6.81 -8.26 -2.34
N GLU A 81 6.70 -9.43 -1.71
CA GLU A 81 7.40 -10.64 -2.12
C GLU A 81 7.09 -10.99 -3.59
N SER A 82 5.80 -10.98 -3.95
CA SER A 82 5.36 -11.23 -5.32
C SER A 82 5.90 -10.21 -6.33
N LEU A 83 6.03 -8.93 -5.95
CA LEU A 83 6.64 -7.90 -6.80
C LEU A 83 8.14 -8.14 -7.02
N ASN A 84 8.85 -8.61 -5.99
CA ASN A 84 10.26 -8.95 -6.12
C ASN A 84 10.45 -10.16 -7.05
N GLU A 85 9.56 -11.14 -7.00
CA GLU A 85 9.54 -12.28 -7.93
C GLU A 85 9.21 -11.86 -9.38
N ARG A 86 8.18 -11.02 -9.57
CA ARG A 86 7.77 -10.54 -10.90
C ARG A 86 8.79 -9.66 -11.59
N SER A 87 9.72 -9.03 -10.87
CA SER A 87 10.84 -8.33 -11.50
C SER A 87 11.69 -9.23 -12.43
N LYS A 88 11.51 -10.55 -12.35
CA LYS A 88 12.12 -11.54 -13.25
C LYS A 88 11.25 -11.96 -14.45
N ASN A 89 9.94 -11.66 -14.46
CA ASN A 89 9.01 -12.16 -15.49
C ASN A 89 8.02 -11.06 -15.95
N ASN A 90 8.14 -10.68 -17.23
CA ASN A 90 7.26 -9.87 -18.10
C ASN A 90 6.16 -9.02 -17.43
N GLU A 91 6.35 -7.70 -17.43
CA GLU A 91 5.32 -6.72 -17.13
C GLU A 91 4.24 -6.71 -18.24
N ILE A 92 2.97 -6.76 -17.84
CA ILE A 92 1.84 -6.49 -18.73
C ILE A 92 1.65 -4.97 -18.77
N VAL A 93 2.02 -4.36 -19.89
CA VAL A 93 1.78 -2.93 -20.14
C VAL A 93 0.39 -2.77 -20.74
N LEU A 94 -0.53 -2.14 -20.00
CA LEU A 94 -1.80 -1.67 -20.56
C LEU A 94 -1.64 -0.20 -20.96
N THR A 95 -1.64 0.05 -22.27
CA THR A 95 -1.76 1.41 -22.82
C THR A 95 -3.24 1.71 -23.07
N ILE A 96 -3.75 2.79 -22.50
CA ILE A 96 -5.06 3.33 -22.82
C ILE A 96 -4.81 4.59 -23.66
N ALA A 97 -5.34 4.61 -24.88
CA ALA A 97 -5.25 5.71 -25.84
C ALA A 97 -6.55 6.53 -25.85
#